data_AF-A0A9P4K3M6-F1
#
_entry.id   AF-A0A9P4K3M6-F1
#
_cell.length_a   1.000
_cell.length_b   1.000
_cell.length_c   1.000
_cell.angle_alpha   90.00
_cell.angle_beta   90.00
_cell.angle_gamma   90.00
#
_symmetry.space_group_name_H-M   'P 1'
#
loop_
_entity.id
_entity.type
_entity.pdbx_description
1 polymer ?
#
loop_
_entity_poly.entity_id
_entity_poly.type
_entity_poly.pdbx_seq_one_letter_code
_entity_poly.pdbx_strand_id
1 'polypeptide(L)'
;LQRNNIAATRLNLQHYQFQLAIGWLLHPAVPMKPHMHVADLAAGTVIWPLDLIDHVLADAILEGWDISNEQFPFADSLPWNATL
;
A
#
# COMPACT_ATOMS: atom_id res chain seq x y z
N LEU A 1 14.85 -9.01 -10.10
CA LEU A 1 13.70 -8.32 -10.72
C LEU A 1 14.15 -6.91 -11.10
N GLN A 2 13.83 -6.44 -12.30
CA GLN A 2 14.17 -5.07 -12.71
C GLN A 2 13.18 -4.07 -12.08
N ARG A 3 13.71 -3.03 -11.43
CA ARG A 3 12.93 -1.93 -10.85
C ARG A 3 12.86 -0.80 -11.86
N ASN A 4 11.87 -0.91 -12.74
CA ASN A 4 11.62 0.08 -13.79
C ASN A 4 10.12 0.40 -13.86
N ASN A 5 9.78 1.40 -14.66
CA ASN A 5 8.41 1.88 -14.78
C ASN A 5 7.45 0.78 -15.27
N ILE A 6 7.89 -0.11 -16.18
CA ILE A 6 7.08 -1.23 -16.65
C ILE A 6 6.74 -2.18 -15.49
N ALA A 7 7.72 -2.48 -14.63
CA ALA A 7 7.51 -3.32 -13.46
C ALA A 7 6.58 -2.65 -12.43
N ALA A 8 6.72 -1.34 -12.21
CA ALA A 8 5.84 -0.59 -11.33
C ALA A 8 4.40 -0.56 -11.86
N THR A 9 4.20 -0.25 -13.15
CA THR A 9 2.89 -0.27 -13.81
C THR A 9 2.23 -1.65 -13.71
N ARG A 10 3.00 -2.73 -13.92
CA ARG A 10 2.48 -4.10 -13.75
C ARG A 10 2.00 -4.34 -12.33
N LEU A 11 2.77 -3.97 -11.30
CA LEU A 11 2.37 -4.15 -9.89
C LEU A 11 1.09 -3.38 -9.58
N ASN A 12 1.00 -2.13 -10.03
CA ASN A 12 -0.18 -1.30 -9.80
C ASN A 12 -1.42 -1.87 -10.49
N LEU A 13 -1.29 -2.30 -11.75
CA LEU A 13 -2.38 -2.96 -12.47
C LEU A 13 -2.83 -4.25 -11.78
N GLN A 14 -1.88 -5.06 -11.33
CA GLN A 14 -2.16 -6.30 -10.62
C GLN A 14 -2.93 -6.06 -9.32
N HIS A 15 -2.57 -5.02 -8.56
CA HIS A 15 -3.32 -4.61 -7.37
C HIS A 15 -4.79 -4.34 -7.70
N TYR A 16 -5.09 -3.52 -8.71
CA TYR A 16 -6.47 -3.25 -9.14
C TYR A 16 -7.20 -4.51 -9.61
N GLN A 17 -6.53 -5.39 -10.35
CA GLN A 17 -7.13 -6.66 -10.79
C GLN A 17 -7.50 -7.55 -9.59
N PHE A 18 -6.65 -7.60 -8.57
CA PHE A 18 -6.94 -8.34 -7.34
C PHE A 18 -8.09 -7.70 -6.55
N GLN A 19 -8.14 -6.37 -6.45
CA GLN A 19 -9.27 -5.69 -5.82
C GLN A 19 -10.59 -6.00 -6.51
N LEU A 20 -10.63 -5.99 -7.85
CA LEU A 20 -11.84 -6.35 -8.62
C LEU A 20 -12.25 -7.82 -8.45
N ALA A 21 -11.28 -8.74 -8.31
CA ALA A 21 -11.55 -10.17 -8.21
C ALA A 21 -11.94 -10.59 -6.78
N ILE A 22 -11.30 -10.01 -5.77
CA ILE A 22 -11.43 -10.39 -4.36
C ILE A 22 -12.53 -9.56 -3.67
N GLY A 23 -12.61 -8.27 -3.97
CA GLY A 23 -13.64 -7.36 -3.43
C GLY A 23 -13.33 -6.77 -2.06
N TRP A 24 -12.11 -6.92 -1.55
CA TRP A 24 -11.66 -6.26 -0.31
C TRP A 24 -10.16 -5.96 -0.29
N LEU A 25 -9.81 -4.81 0.29
CA LEU A 25 -8.42 -4.41 0.53
C LEU A 25 -7.79 -5.15 1.71
N LEU A 26 -8.58 -5.32 2.76
CA LEU A 26 -8.23 -6.07 3.95
C LEU A 26 -9.29 -7.14 4.16
N HIS A 27 -8.85 -8.38 4.42
CA HIS A 27 -9.78 -9.49 4.59
C HIS A 27 -10.75 -9.20 5.77
N PRO A 28 -12.07 -9.43 5.63
CA PRO A 28 -13.06 -9.07 6.66
C PRO A 28 -12.84 -9.71 8.04
N ALA A 29 -12.08 -10.80 8.10
CA ALA A 29 -11.72 -11.46 9.36
C ALA A 29 -10.61 -10.72 10.15
N VAL A 30 -9.91 -9.76 9.55
CA VAL A 30 -8.91 -8.96 10.26
C VAL A 30 -9.63 -7.92 11.11
N PRO A 31 -9.48 -7.93 12.45
CA PRO A 31 -10.17 -6.98 13.31
C PRO A 31 -9.66 -5.56 13.09
N MET A 32 -10.54 -4.65 12.71
CA MET A 32 -10.22 -3.23 12.59
C MET A 32 -10.44 -2.52 13.93
N LYS A 33 -9.52 -1.62 14.26
CA LYS A 33 -9.59 -0.77 15.45
C LYS A 33 -9.24 0.67 15.03
N PRO A 34 -9.74 1.68 15.75
CA PRO A 34 -9.26 3.05 15.56
C PRO A 34 -7.75 3.14 15.82
N HIS A 35 -7.07 4.05 15.12
CA HIS A 35 -5.66 4.38 15.31
C HIS A 35 -4.72 3.17 15.22
N MET A 36 -5.00 2.25 14.28
CA MET A 36 -4.12 1.10 14.05
C MET A 36 -2.76 1.53 13.51
N HIS A 37 -1.73 0.79 13.87
CA HIS A 37 -0.41 0.86 13.23
C HIS A 37 -0.29 -0.32 12.27
N VAL A 38 -0.10 -0.04 10.98
CA VAL A 38 -0.05 -1.04 9.92
C VAL A 38 1.32 -0.99 9.27
N ALA A 39 2.01 -2.13 9.26
CA ALA A 39 3.27 -2.29 8.55
C ALA A 39 3.05 -3.17 7.31
N ASP A 40 3.42 -2.67 6.14
CA ASP A 40 3.47 -3.42 4.89
C ASP A 40 4.92 -3.83 4.58
N LEU A 41 5.15 -5.13 4.44
CA LEU A 41 6.48 -5.71 4.21
C LEU A 41 6.59 -6.20 2.77
N ALA A 42 7.70 -5.85 2.12
CA ALA A 42 7.86 -5.98 0.66
C ALA A 42 6.80 -5.16 -0.09
N ALA A 43 6.64 -3.90 0.32
CA ALA A 43 5.59 -3.00 -0.14
C ALA A 43 5.66 -2.67 -1.64
N GLY A 44 6.79 -2.93 -2.32
CA GLY A 44 6.97 -2.71 -3.75
C GLY A 44 6.74 -1.25 -4.14
N THR A 45 5.61 -0.95 -4.77
CA THR A 45 5.19 0.41 -5.14
C THR A 45 4.41 1.13 -4.04
N VAL A 46 4.16 0.46 -2.91
CA VAL A 46 3.39 0.99 -1.77
C VAL A 46 1.93 1.25 -2.14
N ILE A 47 1.43 0.64 -3.22
CA ILE A 47 0.05 0.89 -3.68
C ILE A 47 -0.99 0.35 -2.70
N TRP A 48 -0.84 -0.88 -2.19
CA TRP A 48 -1.77 -1.47 -1.24
C TRP A 48 -1.96 -0.64 0.04
N PRO A 49 -0.88 -0.23 0.73
CA PRO A 49 -1.03 0.51 1.96
C PRO A 49 -1.62 1.92 1.76
N LEU A 50 -1.30 2.59 0.65
CA LEU A 50 -1.92 3.89 0.33
C LEU A 50 -3.43 3.73 0.08
N ASP A 51 -3.82 2.73 -0.70
CA ASP A 51 -5.22 2.41 -0.99
C ASP A 51 -5.99 2.05 0.30
N LEU A 52 -5.32 1.38 1.26
CA LEU A 52 -5.88 1.05 2.57
C LEU A 52 -6.19 2.30 3.42
N ILE A 53 -5.29 3.28 3.47
CA ILE A 53 -5.53 4.54 4.22
C ILE A 53 -6.65 5.34 3.58
N ASP A 54 -6.63 5.48 2.24
CA ASP A 54 -7.58 6.32 1.52
C ASP A 54 -9.03 5.79 1.62
N HIS A 55 -9.22 4.47 1.73
CA HIS A 55 -10.55 3.87 1.65
C HIS A 55 -11.04 3.13 2.90
N VAL A 56 -10.15 2.70 3.80
CA VAL A 56 -10.52 1.80 4.91
C VAL A 56 -10.11 2.34 6.27
N LEU A 57 -8.85 2.79 6.42
CA LEU A 57 -8.25 3.16 7.71
C LEU A 57 -7.64 4.57 7.68
N ALA A 58 -8.49 5.58 7.48
CA ALA A 58 -8.06 6.97 7.34
C ALA A 58 -7.30 7.53 8.56
N ASP A 59 -7.47 6.95 9.74
CA ASP A 59 -6.83 7.35 10.99
C ASP A 59 -5.67 6.43 11.43
N ALA A 60 -5.31 5.43 10.62
CA ALA A 60 -4.19 4.55 10.90
C ALA A 60 -2.84 5.23 10.63
N ILE A 61 -1.81 4.76 11.31
CA ILE A 61 -0.41 5.07 11.00
C ILE A 61 0.12 3.94 10.14
N LEU A 62 0.77 4.29 9.04
CA LEU A 62 1.27 3.32 8.09
C LEU A 62 2.77 3.39 7.89
N GLU A 63 3.39 2.21 7.87
CA GLU A 63 4.79 2.02 7.57
C GLU A 63 4.96 1.06 6.39
N GLY A 64 5.60 1.50 5.31
CA GLY A 64 5.92 0.66 4.15
C GLY A 64 7.40 0.32 4.12
N TRP A 65 7.75 -0.96 4.01
CA TRP A 65 9.13 -1.40 3.97
C TRP A 65 9.37 -2.30 2.75
N ASP A 66 10.42 -2.01 2.00
CA ASP A 66 10.89 -2.86 0.90
C ASP A 66 12.42 -2.97 0.95
N ILE A 67 12.98 -3.98 0.28
CA ILE A 67 14.43 -4.11 0.13
C ILE A 67 15.03 -2.95 -0.68
N SER A 68 14.20 -2.20 -1.42
CA SER A 68 14.59 -1.00 -2.15
C SER A 68 13.42 -0.03 -2.26
N ASN A 69 13.71 1.25 -2.03
CA ASN A 69 12.77 2.36 -2.16
C ASN A 69 12.65 2.92 -3.59
N GLU A 70 13.31 2.32 -4.59
CA GLU A 70 13.33 2.82 -5.97
C GLU A 70 11.95 2.90 -6.64
N GLN A 71 10.96 2.20 -6.10
CA GLN A 71 9.59 2.17 -6.63
C GLN A 71 8.59 2.93 -5.75
N PHE A 72 9.05 3.57 -4.68
CA PHE A 72 8.19 4.35 -3.79
C PHE A 72 7.78 5.65 -4.48
N PRO A 73 6.58 6.17 -4.17
CA PRO A 73 6.19 7.50 -4.62
C PRO A 73 7.05 8.58 -3.96
N PHE A 74 6.98 9.81 -4.48
CA PHE A 74 7.69 10.94 -3.88
C PHE A 74 7.17 11.20 -2.45
N ALA A 75 8.06 11.47 -1.51
CA ALA A 75 7.70 11.70 -0.11
C ALA A 75 6.62 12.77 0.07
N ASP A 76 6.65 13.84 -0.73
CA ASP A 76 5.67 14.93 -0.68
C ASP A 76 4.26 14.54 -1.16
N SER A 77 4.12 13.38 -1.82
CA SER A 77 2.83 12.84 -2.24
C SER A 77 2.20 11.91 -1.20
N LEU A 78 2.91 11.64 -0.10
CA LEU A 78 2.40 10.78 0.95
C LEU A 78 1.39 11.51 1.83
N PRO A 79 0.37 10.80 2.33
CA PRO A 79 -0.49 11.35 3.36
C PRO A 79 0.31 11.55 4.66
N TRP A 80 -0.16 12.48 5.50
CA TRP A 80 0.54 12.89 6.72
C TRP A 80 0.77 11.75 7.74
N ASN A 81 0.00 10.67 7.62
CA ASN A 81 0.02 9.49 8.48
C ASN A 81 0.71 8.27 7.83
N ALA A 82 1.50 8.46 6.78
CA ALA A 82 2.32 7.40 6.16
C ALA A 82 3.82 7.72 6.23
N THR A 83 4.64 6.68 6.45
CA THR A 83 6.11 6.73 6.42
C THR A 83 6.63 5.52 5.65
N LEU A 84 7.61 5.72 4.76
CA LEU A 84 8.16 4.71 3.85
C LEU A 84 9.69 4.66 3.93
#